data_AF-A0AA88IL72-F1
#
_entry.id   AF-A0AA88IL72-F1
#
_cell.length_a   1.000
_cell.length_b   1.000
_cell.length_c   1.000
_cell.angle_alpha   90.00
_cell.angle_beta   90.00
_cell.angle_gamma   90.00
#
_symmetry.space_group_name_H-M   'P 1'
#
loop_
_entity.id
_entity.type
_entity.pdbx_description
1 polymer ?
#
loop_
_entity_poly.entity_id
_entity_poly.type
_entity_poly.pdbx_seq_one_letter_code
_entity_poly.pdbx_strand_id
1 'polypeptide(L)'
;MRKSNFKQCTGTLVAAVETCSQRKAQIIGKPSTLMFSALAKEHNIDPKRAIMIGDRAKSDILFGKNVGMTTLLVYTGVNSKEDVEMWQTSLDPSDKLLIPDYTLDSLGDLLPLLENLTK
;
A
#
# COMPACT_ATOMS: atom_id res chain seq x y z
N MET A 1 -10.11 18.29 -24.05
CA MET A 1 -9.56 16.92 -24.06
C MET A 1 -8.21 16.91 -23.36
N ARG A 2 -8.17 16.52 -22.07
CA ARG A 2 -6.93 16.34 -21.32
C ARG A 2 -6.44 14.92 -21.66
N LYS A 3 -5.33 14.80 -22.39
CA LYS A 3 -4.71 13.49 -22.67
C LYS A 3 -4.32 12.86 -21.33
N SER A 4 -5.05 11.84 -20.88
CA SER A 4 -4.65 11.03 -19.76
C SER A 4 -3.41 10.24 -20.18
N ASN A 5 -2.24 10.58 -19.61
CA ASN A 5 -0.99 9.85 -19.82
C ASN A 5 -1.04 8.51 -19.05
N PHE A 6 -1.92 7.60 -19.47
CA PHE A 6 -2.01 6.27 -18.88
C PHE A 6 -0.84 5.43 -19.39
N LYS A 7 0.23 5.35 -18.60
CA LYS A 7 1.41 4.55 -18.94
C LYS A 7 1.07 3.08 -18.69
N GLN A 8 1.17 2.25 -19.74
CA GLN A 8 1.06 0.80 -19.59
C GLN A 8 2.21 0.32 -18.70
N CYS A 9 1.87 -0.32 -17.59
CA CYS A 9 2.82 -0.83 -16.60
C CYS A 9 2.91 -2.36 -16.71
N THR A 10 3.70 -2.97 -15.84
CA THR A 10 3.95 -4.42 -15.78
C THR A 10 2.69 -5.29 -15.92
N GLY A 11 1.54 -4.83 -15.43
CA GLY A 11 0.27 -5.55 -15.53
C GLY A 11 -0.19 -5.86 -16.97
N THR A 12 0.08 -4.98 -17.95
CA THR A 12 -0.32 -5.22 -19.35
C THR A 12 0.49 -6.34 -19.98
N LEU A 13 1.80 -6.38 -19.72
CA LEU A 13 2.68 -7.45 -20.20
C LEU A 13 2.36 -8.78 -19.52
N VAL A 14 2.12 -8.75 -18.21
CA VAL A 14 1.71 -9.95 -17.46
C VAL A 14 0.41 -10.51 -18.03
N ALA A 15 -0.61 -9.68 -18.27
CA ALA A 15 -1.88 -10.13 -18.84
C ALA A 15 -1.73 -10.77 -20.23
N ALA A 16 -0.85 -10.23 -21.08
CA ALA A 16 -0.56 -10.83 -22.38
C ALA A 16 0.06 -12.23 -22.24
N VAL A 17 1.08 -12.37 -21.37
CA VAL A 17 1.74 -13.66 -21.11
C VAL A 17 0.78 -14.66 -20.46
N GLU A 18 -0.06 -14.25 -19.50
CA GLU A 18 -1.07 -15.11 -18.89
C GLU A 18 -2.07 -15.63 -19.94
N THR A 19 -2.51 -14.77 -20.85
CA THR A 19 -3.47 -15.12 -21.90
C THR A 19 -2.85 -16.12 -22.89
N CYS A 20 -1.61 -15.91 -23.31
CA CYS A 20 -0.92 -16.83 -24.22
C CYS A 20 -0.57 -18.17 -23.57
N SER A 21 -0.16 -18.15 -22.30
CA SER A 21 0.25 -19.36 -21.57
C SER A 21 -0.90 -20.12 -20.92
N GLN A 22 -2.10 -19.51 -20.84
CA GLN A 22 -3.26 -20.02 -20.09
C GLN A 22 -2.92 -20.33 -18.62
N ARG A 23 -1.94 -19.62 -18.06
CA ARG A 23 -1.47 -19.77 -16.68
C ARG A 23 -1.53 -18.42 -15.98
N LYS A 24 -1.90 -18.44 -14.69
CA LYS A 24 -1.90 -17.26 -13.85
C LYS A 24 -0.50 -17.00 -13.29
N ALA A 25 -0.05 -15.76 -13.41
CA ALA A 25 1.20 -15.30 -12.86
C ALA A 25 1.04 -15.09 -11.35
N GLN A 26 2.04 -15.55 -10.59
CA GLN A 26 2.10 -15.30 -9.16
C GLN A 26 2.62 -13.88 -8.92
N ILE A 27 1.79 -13.03 -8.33
CA ILE A 27 2.17 -11.64 -8.02
C ILE A 27 3.00 -11.63 -6.73
N ILE A 28 4.24 -11.18 -6.83
CA ILE A 28 5.18 -11.09 -5.70
C ILE A 28 5.12 -9.71 -5.02
N GLY A 29 4.77 -8.66 -5.78
CA GLY A 29 4.67 -7.29 -5.27
C GLY A 29 3.38 -7.03 -4.46
N LYS A 30 3.29 -5.83 -3.88
CA LYS A 30 2.11 -5.37 -3.13
C LYS A 30 0.83 -5.55 -3.98
N PRO A 31 -0.29 -6.04 -3.40
CA PRO A 31 -0.54 -6.29 -1.97
C PRO A 31 -0.13 -7.68 -1.46
N SER A 32 0.61 -8.47 -2.25
CA SER A 32 1.08 -9.81 -1.88
C SER A 32 2.10 -9.75 -0.74
N THR A 33 1.97 -10.63 0.25
CA THR A 33 2.87 -10.71 1.41
C THR A 33 4.15 -11.51 1.14
N LEU A 34 4.23 -12.20 0.00
CA LEU A 34 5.34 -13.11 -0.33
C LEU A 34 6.72 -12.43 -0.23
N MET A 35 6.82 -11.21 -0.74
CA MET A 35 8.04 -10.42 -0.64
C MET A 35 8.42 -10.15 0.83
N PHE A 36 7.44 -9.81 1.67
CA PHE A 36 7.70 -9.58 3.08
C PHE A 36 8.10 -10.86 3.80
N SER A 37 7.44 -11.99 3.53
CA SER A 37 7.78 -13.27 4.18
C SER A 37 9.24 -13.68 3.91
N ALA A 38 9.77 -13.40 2.71
CA ALA A 38 11.18 -13.61 2.42
C ALA A 38 12.09 -12.68 3.23
N LEU A 39 11.79 -11.37 3.25
CA LEU A 39 12.56 -10.38 4.01
C LEU A 39 12.53 -10.60 5.52
N ALA A 40 11.37 -10.95 6.06
CA ALA A 40 11.20 -11.24 7.48
C ALA A 40 12.03 -12.48 7.90
N LYS A 41 12.13 -13.48 7.04
CA LYS A 41 12.96 -14.66 7.28
C LYS A 41 14.46 -14.35 7.26
N GLU A 42 14.89 -13.45 6.38
CA GLU A 42 16.30 -13.07 6.25
C GLU A 42 16.75 -12.10 7.36
N HIS A 43 15.92 -11.11 7.70
CA HIS A 43 16.29 -10.02 8.60
C HIS A 43 15.61 -10.08 9.98
N ASN A 44 14.82 -11.12 10.26
CA ASN A 44 14.10 -11.33 11.51
C ASN A 44 13.27 -10.10 11.95
N ILE A 45 12.52 -9.54 11.00
CA ILE A 45 11.71 -8.34 11.20
C ILE A 45 10.39 -8.73 11.88
N ASP A 46 10.09 -8.13 13.04
CA ASP A 46 8.78 -8.22 13.68
C ASP A 46 7.80 -7.22 13.01
N PRO A 47 6.71 -7.69 12.36
CA PRO A 47 5.70 -6.83 11.76
C PRO A 47 5.12 -5.80 12.72
N LYS A 48 4.96 -6.17 14.00
CA LYS A 48 4.37 -5.30 15.02
C LYS A 48 5.26 -4.11 15.37
N ARG A 49 6.55 -4.17 15.02
CA ARG A 49 7.54 -3.10 15.21
C ARG A 49 7.86 -2.38 13.90
N ALA A 50 7.16 -2.69 12.82
CA ALA A 50 7.32 -2.07 11.52
C ALA A 50 6.10 -1.22 11.17
N ILE A 51 6.33 -0.12 10.44
CA ILE A 51 5.29 0.72 9.88
C ILE A 51 5.39 0.71 8.35
N MET A 52 4.26 0.46 7.69
CA MET A 52 4.13 0.53 6.25
C MET A 52 3.68 1.93 5.85
N ILE A 53 4.52 2.66 5.12
CA ILE A 53 4.24 4.01 4.63
C ILE A 53 4.03 3.97 3.11
N GLY A 54 2.96 4.59 2.63
CA GLY A 54 2.70 4.68 1.18
C GLY A 54 1.62 5.69 0.82
N ASP A 55 1.37 5.86 -0.48
CA ASP A 55 0.42 6.82 -1.05
C ASP A 55 -0.82 6.17 -1.67
N ARG A 56 -0.87 4.83 -1.71
CA ARG A 56 -1.94 4.05 -2.32
C ARG A 56 -2.51 3.03 -1.36
N ALA A 57 -3.79 3.16 -1.03
CA ALA A 57 -4.46 2.26 -0.10
C ALA A 57 -4.54 0.82 -0.61
N LYS A 58 -4.88 0.63 -1.89
CA LYS A 58 -5.07 -0.70 -2.50
C LYS A 58 -3.79 -1.53 -2.58
N SER A 59 -2.62 -0.90 -2.55
CA SER A 59 -1.32 -1.59 -2.55
C SER A 59 -0.66 -1.53 -1.19
N ASP A 60 -0.37 -0.34 -0.68
CA ASP A 60 0.51 -0.14 0.48
C ASP A 60 -0.20 -0.44 1.79
N ILE A 61 -1.39 0.14 1.99
CA ILE A 61 -2.16 -0.06 3.21
C ILE A 61 -2.66 -1.50 3.27
N LEU A 62 -3.18 -2.03 2.17
CA LEU A 62 -3.59 -3.43 2.10
C LEU A 62 -2.42 -4.39 2.34
N PHE A 63 -1.23 -4.10 1.80
CA PHE A 63 -0.02 -4.88 2.08
C PHE A 63 0.34 -4.84 3.57
N GLY A 64 0.40 -3.65 4.17
CA GLY A 64 0.75 -3.51 5.58
C GLY A 64 -0.24 -4.24 6.48
N LYS A 65 -1.55 -4.14 6.22
CA LYS A 65 -2.57 -4.90 6.94
C LYS A 65 -2.44 -6.41 6.77
N ASN A 66 -2.21 -6.89 5.54
CA ASN A 66 -2.03 -8.32 5.27
C ASN A 66 -0.81 -8.89 6.00
N VAL A 67 0.23 -8.08 6.19
CA VAL A 67 1.44 -8.44 6.95
C VAL A 67 1.24 -8.31 8.47
N GLY A 68 0.28 -7.49 8.92
CA GLY A 68 0.07 -7.17 10.33
C GLY A 68 0.96 -6.03 10.85
N MET A 69 1.35 -5.12 9.97
CA MET A 69 2.06 -3.88 10.31
C MET A 69 1.09 -2.75 10.61
N THR A 70 1.56 -1.75 11.36
CA THR A 70 0.92 -0.43 11.39
C THR A 70 1.02 0.22 10.03
N THR A 71 -0.02 0.93 9.59
CA THR A 71 -0.12 1.52 8.26
C THR A 71 -0.25 3.04 8.34
N LEU A 72 0.49 3.74 7.47
CA LEU A 72 0.46 5.20 7.36
C LEU A 72 0.30 5.60 5.88
N LEU A 73 -0.75 6.36 5.59
CA LEU A 73 -1.02 6.89 4.25
C LEU A 73 -0.56 8.34 4.15
N VAL A 74 0.19 8.68 3.11
CA VAL A 74 0.57 10.06 2.78
C VAL A 74 -0.23 10.57 1.58
N TYR A 75 -0.74 11.81 1.66
CA TYR A 75 -1.61 12.39 0.61
C TYR A 75 -0.84 13.03 -0.56
N THR A 76 0.48 12.87 -0.65
CA THR A 76 1.30 13.41 -1.76
C THR A 76 1.12 12.67 -3.10
N GLY A 77 0.44 11.53 -3.11
CA GLY A 77 0.37 10.65 -4.28
C GLY A 77 -1.03 10.45 -4.83
N VAL A 78 -1.51 9.20 -4.83
CA VAL A 78 -2.73 8.83 -5.56
C VAL A 78 -4.00 8.97 -4.75
N ASN A 79 -4.03 8.47 -3.51
CA ASN A 79 -5.24 8.53 -2.69
C ASN A 79 -5.32 9.84 -1.91
N SER A 80 -6.52 10.41 -1.84
CA SER A 80 -6.78 11.66 -1.15
C SER A 80 -7.44 11.44 0.21
N LYS A 81 -7.63 12.52 0.96
CA LYS A 81 -8.30 12.49 2.26
C LYS A 81 -9.77 12.10 2.12
N GLU A 82 -10.43 12.56 1.05
CA GLU A 82 -11.82 12.25 0.73
C GLU A 82 -12.02 10.76 0.43
N ASP A 83 -11.04 10.09 -0.18
CA ASP A 83 -11.08 8.64 -0.40
C ASP A 83 -11.19 7.89 0.94
N VAL A 84 -10.40 8.30 1.94
CA VAL A 84 -10.39 7.69 3.27
C VAL A 84 -11.72 7.92 3.99
N GLU A 85 -12.27 9.13 3.93
CA GLU A 85 -13.58 9.48 4.49
C GLU A 85 -14.72 8.65 3.85
N MET A 86 -14.64 8.43 2.54
CA MET A 86 -15.58 7.58 1.82
C MET A 86 -15.51 6.13 2.31
N TRP A 87 -14.31 5.56 2.49
CA TRP A 87 -14.17 4.18 3.00
C TRP A 87 -14.63 4.04 4.46
N GLN A 88 -14.42 5.08 5.27
CA GLN A 88 -14.92 5.13 6.65
C GLN A 88 -16.45 5.09 6.72
N THR A 89 -17.14 5.73 5.78
CA THR A 89 -18.61 5.77 5.71
C THR A 89 -19.22 4.63 4.89
N SER A 90 -18.43 3.97 4.04
CA SER A 90 -18.88 2.83 3.23
C SER A 90 -19.36 1.65 4.09
N LEU A 91 -20.38 0.95 3.58
CA LEU A 91 -20.93 -0.27 4.17
C LEU A 91 -20.21 -1.53 3.66
N ASP A 92 -19.36 -1.41 2.63
CA ASP A 92 -18.63 -2.55 2.08
C ASP A 92 -17.47 -2.95 3.02
N PRO A 93 -17.41 -4.22 3.47
CA PRO A 93 -16.29 -4.71 4.27
C PRO A 93 -14.92 -4.57 3.60
N SER A 94 -14.87 -4.63 2.27
CA SER A 94 -13.62 -4.53 1.51
C SER A 94 -13.01 -3.13 1.58
N ASP A 95 -13.83 -2.08 1.66
CA ASP A 95 -13.38 -0.70 1.84
C ASP A 95 -12.75 -0.48 3.22
N LYS A 96 -13.23 -1.19 4.26
CA LYS A 96 -12.62 -1.13 5.60
C LYS A 96 -11.16 -1.61 5.62
N LEU A 97 -10.78 -2.47 4.68
CA LEU A 97 -9.39 -2.92 4.52
C LEU A 97 -8.49 -1.82 3.97
N LEU A 98 -9.04 -0.78 3.34
CA LEU A 98 -8.29 0.33 2.75
C LEU A 98 -8.04 1.48 3.73
N ILE A 99 -8.73 1.50 4.86
CA ILE A 99 -8.59 2.55 5.88
C ILE A 99 -7.22 2.40 6.59
N PRO A 100 -6.31 3.37 6.50
CA PRO A 100 -5.02 3.32 7.19
C PRO A 100 -5.16 3.58 8.70
N ASP A 101 -4.16 3.18 9.48
CA ASP A 101 -4.12 3.46 10.93
C ASP A 101 -3.80 4.94 11.19
N TYR A 102 -2.91 5.52 10.38
CA TYR A 102 -2.49 6.92 10.45
C TYR A 102 -2.49 7.57 9.07
N THR A 103 -2.64 8.90 9.04
CA THR A 103 -2.58 9.68 7.80
C THR A 103 -1.73 10.93 8.02
N LEU A 104 -1.00 11.33 6.97
CA LEU A 104 -0.20 12.56 6.93
C LEU A 104 -0.38 13.25 5.57
N ASP A 105 -0.22 14.57 5.53
CA ASP A 105 -0.27 15.30 4.26
C ASP A 105 0.97 14.99 3.41
N SER A 106 2.14 14.90 4.05
CA SER A 106 3.41 14.55 3.42
C SER A 106 4.30 13.69 4.31
N LEU A 107 5.24 12.96 3.69
CA LEU A 107 6.30 12.27 4.42
C LEU A 107 7.17 13.24 5.25
N GLY A 108 7.29 14.50 4.82
CA GLY A 108 8.01 15.53 5.56
C GLY A 108 7.42 15.83 6.94
N ASP A 109 6.11 15.65 7.10
CA ASP A 109 5.41 15.89 8.37
C ASP A 109 5.71 14.80 9.43
N LEU A 110 6.42 13.75 9.03
CA LEU A 110 6.94 12.74 9.94
C LEU A 110 8.15 13.25 10.74
N LEU A 111 8.94 14.19 10.20
CA LEU A 111 10.17 14.66 10.85
C LEU A 111 9.93 15.25 12.24
N PRO A 112 8.96 16.18 12.44
CA PRO A 112 8.68 16.71 13.77
C PRO A 112 8.23 15.64 14.77
N LEU A 113 7.56 14.58 14.31
CA LEU A 113 7.12 13.47 15.17
C LEU A 113 8.29 12.61 15.64
N LEU A 114 9.29 12.40 14.77
CA LEU A 114 10.50 11.65 15.12
C LEU A 114 11.40 12.42 16.08
N GLU A 115 11.52 13.73 15.90
CA GLU A 115 12.30 14.59 16.82
C GLU A 115 11.74 14.57 18.24
N ASN A 116 10.42 14.46 18.39
CA ASN A 116 9.77 14.34 19.70
C ASN A 116 9.94 12.96 20.36
N LEU A 117 10.21 11.91 19.59
CA LEU A 117 10.47 10.55 20.10
C LEU A 117 11.92 10.33 20.54
N THR A 118 12.83 11.20 20.10
CA THR A 118 14.27 11.08 20.38
C THR A 118 14.71 11.93 21.58
N LYS A 119 13.79 12.71 22.17
CA LYS A 119 13.96 13.43 23.44
C LYS A 119 13.42 12.60 24.59
#